data_AF-A0A1G1G805-F1
#
_entry.id   AF-A0A1G1G805-F1
#
_cell.length_a   1.000
_cell.length_b   1.000
_cell.length_c   1.000
_cell.angle_alpha   90.00
_cell.angle_beta   90.00
_cell.angle_gamma   90.00
#
_symmetry.space_group_name_H-M   'P 1'
#
loop_
_entity.id
_entity.type
_entity.pdbx_description
1 polymer ?
#
loop_
_entity_poly.entity_id
_entity_poly.type
_entity_poly.pdbx_seq_one_letter_code
_entity_poly.pdbx_strand_id
1 'polypeptide(L)'
;MRDKVKKLFLAGTLVYLLIGLEILIMISPFAAYFYSVYGPFLVLVDSAASTRWLAEFFLPHFVFVDNLFLKILGALQLATFFSGMFLFLYAAIPLYYSKFRKQGVLTRGIYERVRHPQYLGLGIAGFGLLLYWPRFFILITFITMLFVYYLLAKNEELRMTNSQPETYDEYKKRVPMFLPGNIGGRLFNRVFGPIRPKGLALVLLYCVVLFASVGTGMLLRSYSAGAININPVNGLSTISVLPETDFSVPELMRSITANQEIAKRTASGDVTLAYVMPSDFFLMALVTDLERFYPPDFERPAGGTTIKRFFKIFSTYTKMQMGIYAEPHPLKRIIFVSVKDADGRLLNGRDVFRIGARRYPVFHVDLNAQSREIVSIQDLKHRHKWGTMAMPLF
;
A
#
# COMPACT_ATOMS: atom_id res chain seq x y z
N MET A 1 7.76 28.40 28.59
CA MET A 1 6.67 27.94 27.67
C MET A 1 7.00 28.16 26.19
N ARG A 2 7.49 29.34 25.80
CA ARG A 2 7.78 29.73 24.39
C ARG A 2 8.81 28.83 23.68
N ASP A 3 9.82 28.33 24.38
CA ASP A 3 10.84 27.41 23.82
C ASP A 3 10.37 25.98 23.61
N LYS A 4 9.52 25.44 24.51
CA LYS A 4 8.90 24.11 24.30
C LYS A 4 8.01 24.13 23.06
N VAL A 5 7.26 25.22 22.85
CA VAL A 5 6.42 25.42 21.66
C VAL A 5 7.28 25.56 20.40
N LYS A 6 8.41 26.27 20.44
CA LYS A 6 9.37 26.36 19.32
C LYS A 6 10.00 25.00 18.98
N LYS A 7 10.43 24.21 19.97
CA LYS A 7 10.98 22.86 19.75
C LYS A 7 9.93 21.91 19.17
N LEU A 8 8.71 21.94 19.70
CA LEU A 8 7.58 21.16 19.17
C LEU A 8 7.21 21.59 17.74
N PHE A 9 7.34 22.88 17.42
CA PHE A 9 7.13 23.43 16.09
C PHE A 9 8.22 23.04 15.09
N LEU A 10 9.48 23.06 15.51
CA LEU A 10 10.60 22.59 14.69
C LEU A 10 10.45 21.09 14.40
N ALA A 11 10.08 20.31 15.43
CA ALA A 11 9.75 18.90 15.28
C ALA A 11 8.55 18.69 14.35
N GLY A 12 7.47 19.48 14.49
CA GLY A 12 6.29 19.40 13.61
C GLY A 12 6.57 19.80 12.17
N THR A 13 7.48 20.76 11.93
CA THR A 13 7.91 21.18 10.60
C THR A 13 8.86 20.17 9.97
N LEU A 14 9.74 19.55 10.76
CA LEU A 14 10.54 18.41 10.35
C LEU A 14 9.66 17.22 10.00
N VAL A 15 8.63 16.91 10.79
CA VAL A 15 7.65 15.86 10.49
C VAL A 15 6.85 16.21 9.24
N TYR A 16 6.43 17.46 9.04
CA TYR A 16 5.75 17.91 7.82
C TYR A 16 6.63 17.79 6.57
N LEU A 17 7.90 18.21 6.66
CA LEU A 17 8.88 18.03 5.58
C LEU A 17 9.15 16.55 5.35
N LEU A 18 9.28 15.75 6.41
CA LEU A 18 9.55 14.32 6.31
C LEU A 18 8.37 13.58 5.68
N ILE A 19 7.12 13.96 5.99
CA ILE A 19 5.90 13.38 5.39
C ILE A 19 5.65 13.91 3.97
N GLY A 20 5.86 15.20 3.71
CA GLY A 20 5.80 15.76 2.35
C GLY A 20 6.87 15.17 1.44
N LEU A 21 8.07 14.95 1.98
CA LEU A 21 9.16 14.22 1.35
C LEU A 21 8.80 12.73 1.24
N GLU A 22 8.09 12.14 2.21
CA GLU A 22 7.62 10.75 2.16
C GLU A 22 6.65 10.53 1.00
N ILE A 23 5.69 11.42 0.77
CA ILE A 23 4.82 11.39 -0.42
C ILE A 23 5.67 11.46 -1.70
N LEU A 24 6.65 12.38 -1.77
CA LEU A 24 7.59 12.48 -2.89
C LEU A 24 8.48 11.24 -3.07
N ILE A 25 8.96 10.63 -1.98
CA ILE A 25 9.78 9.41 -1.96
C ILE A 25 8.95 8.20 -2.39
N MET A 26 7.69 8.13 -1.98
CA MET A 26 6.78 7.03 -2.33
C MET A 26 6.29 7.11 -3.79
N ILE A 27 6.21 8.29 -4.39
CA ILE A 27 5.86 8.49 -5.82
C ILE A 27 7.08 8.34 -6.74
N SER A 28 8.30 8.44 -6.20
CA SER A 28 9.54 8.43 -6.99
C SER A 28 10.10 7.01 -7.13
N PRO A 29 11.00 6.78 -8.11
CA PRO A 29 11.73 5.51 -8.28
C PRO A 29 12.58 5.08 -7.07
N PHE A 30 12.56 5.84 -5.98
CA PHE A 30 13.27 5.56 -4.73
C PHE A 30 12.55 4.55 -3.82
N ALA A 31 11.52 3.83 -4.29
CA ALA A 31 10.92 2.72 -3.53
C ALA A 31 11.96 1.69 -3.02
N ALA A 32 13.04 1.45 -3.77
CA ALA A 32 14.17 0.63 -3.32
C ALA A 32 14.93 1.25 -2.12
N TYR A 33 15.05 2.58 -2.10
CA TYR A 33 15.61 3.36 -0.99
C TYR A 33 14.65 3.41 0.22
N PHE A 34 13.35 3.41 -0.04
CA PHE A 34 12.32 3.34 1.00
C PHE A 34 12.45 2.01 1.76
N TYR A 35 12.54 0.87 1.06
CA TYR A 35 12.73 -0.42 1.73
C TYR A 35 14.11 -0.57 2.41
N SER A 36 15.16 0.13 1.98
CA SER A 36 16.43 0.12 2.72
C SER A 36 16.35 0.91 4.03
N VAL A 37 15.57 1.99 4.06
CA VAL A 37 15.33 2.79 5.28
C VAL A 37 14.37 2.08 6.23
N TYR A 38 13.26 1.54 5.72
CA TYR A 38 12.24 0.87 6.54
C TYR A 38 12.57 -0.59 6.85
N GLY A 39 13.48 -1.24 6.12
CA GLY A 39 13.81 -2.65 6.29
C GLY A 39 14.13 -3.03 7.74
N PRO A 40 15.06 -2.32 8.43
CA PRO A 40 15.35 -2.57 9.84
C PRO A 40 14.12 -2.40 10.75
N PHE A 41 13.30 -1.37 10.50
CA PHE A 41 12.07 -1.14 11.26
C PHE A 41 11.04 -2.26 11.03
N LEU A 42 10.87 -2.73 9.79
CA LEU A 42 9.98 -3.82 9.45
C LEU A 42 10.41 -5.14 10.11
N VAL A 43 11.72 -5.42 10.13
CA VAL A 43 12.27 -6.57 10.85
C VAL A 43 12.03 -6.45 12.35
N LEU A 44 12.21 -5.24 12.91
CA LEU A 44 11.97 -4.98 14.33
C LEU A 44 10.51 -5.23 14.71
N VAL A 45 9.55 -4.68 13.97
CA VAL A 45 8.13 -4.89 14.28
C VAL A 45 7.67 -6.31 13.98
N ASP A 46 8.29 -7.02 13.02
CA ASP A 46 8.06 -8.46 12.76
C ASP A 46 8.61 -9.36 13.87
N SER A 47 9.57 -8.90 14.66
CA SER A 47 10.22 -9.73 15.69
C SER A 47 9.28 -10.12 16.84
N ALA A 48 8.31 -9.27 17.19
CA ALA A 48 7.38 -9.52 18.29
C ALA A 48 5.96 -9.86 17.80
N ALA A 49 5.33 -10.86 18.44
CA ALA A 49 4.00 -11.34 18.06
C ALA A 49 2.91 -10.25 18.13
N SER A 50 3.02 -9.31 19.07
CA SER A 50 2.05 -8.22 19.27
C SER A 50 2.14 -7.12 18.20
N THR A 51 3.28 -6.99 17.51
CA THR A 51 3.54 -5.89 16.55
C THR A 51 3.65 -6.37 15.11
N ARG A 52 3.79 -7.68 14.88
CA ARG A 52 4.02 -8.25 13.55
C ARG A 52 2.99 -7.84 12.50
N TRP A 53 1.73 -7.72 12.91
CA TRP A 53 0.65 -7.27 12.03
C TRP A 53 0.89 -5.88 11.43
N LEU A 54 1.74 -5.04 12.02
CA LEU A 54 2.09 -3.73 11.46
C LEU A 54 2.80 -3.82 10.11
N ALA A 55 3.60 -4.88 9.91
CA ALA A 55 4.30 -5.12 8.65
C ALA A 55 3.39 -5.70 7.56
N GLU A 56 2.24 -6.25 7.92
CA GLU A 56 1.32 -6.93 7.00
C GLU A 56 0.56 -5.96 6.08
N PHE A 57 0.10 -6.50 4.95
CA PHE A 57 -0.85 -5.82 4.08
C PHE A 57 -2.30 -6.07 4.51
N PHE A 58 -3.16 -5.06 4.37
CA PHE A 58 -4.60 -5.17 4.56
C PHE A 58 -5.40 -5.25 3.25
N LEU A 59 -4.76 -5.06 2.09
CA LEU A 59 -5.30 -5.37 0.76
C LEU A 59 -4.28 -6.19 -0.05
N PRO A 60 -4.72 -7.03 -1.00
CA PRO A 60 -3.81 -7.80 -1.84
C PRO A 60 -2.90 -6.89 -2.66
N HIS A 61 -1.61 -7.18 -2.64
CA HIS A 61 -0.56 -6.44 -3.33
C HIS A 61 0.35 -7.37 -4.17
N PHE A 62 0.21 -8.67 -4.02
CA PHE A 62 0.91 -9.68 -4.80
C PHE A 62 -0.07 -10.49 -5.67
N VAL A 63 -1.21 -10.91 -5.10
CA VAL A 63 -2.22 -11.71 -5.80
C VAL A 63 -3.35 -10.81 -6.30
N PHE A 64 -3.63 -10.85 -7.60
CA PHE A 64 -4.71 -10.08 -8.22
C PHE A 64 -5.93 -10.97 -8.40
N VAL A 65 -7.05 -10.54 -7.82
CA VAL A 65 -8.29 -11.31 -7.79
C VAL A 65 -9.32 -10.65 -8.70
N ASP A 66 -10.07 -11.45 -9.45
CA ASP A 66 -11.22 -10.99 -10.21
C ASP A 66 -12.42 -10.74 -9.29
N ASN A 67 -12.36 -9.67 -8.50
CA ASN A 67 -13.42 -9.26 -7.57
C ASN A 67 -13.77 -7.79 -7.79
N LEU A 68 -15.05 -7.50 -8.05
CA LEU A 68 -15.51 -6.15 -8.36
C LEU A 68 -15.13 -5.12 -7.29
N PHE A 69 -15.30 -5.46 -6.02
CA PHE A 69 -14.97 -4.55 -4.92
C PHE A 69 -13.47 -4.21 -4.88
N LEU A 70 -12.60 -5.22 -5.05
CA LEU A 70 -11.15 -4.99 -5.08
C LEU A 70 -10.72 -4.20 -6.33
N LYS A 71 -11.35 -4.42 -7.48
CA LYS A 71 -11.10 -3.62 -8.69
C LYS A 71 -11.50 -2.15 -8.49
N ILE A 72 -12.65 -1.90 -7.85
CA ILE A 72 -13.10 -0.53 -7.52
C ILE A 72 -12.10 0.14 -6.57
N LEU A 73 -11.61 -0.56 -5.54
CA LEU A 73 -10.56 -0.03 -4.66
C LEU A 73 -9.27 0.28 -5.42
N GLY A 74 -8.87 -0.60 -6.34
CA GLY A 74 -7.72 -0.39 -7.23
C GLY A 74 -7.88 0.83 -8.14
N ALA A 75 -9.08 1.12 -8.64
CA ALA A 75 -9.34 2.34 -9.40
C ALA A 75 -9.37 3.60 -8.50
N LEU A 76 -9.96 3.48 -7.31
CA LEU A 76 -10.07 4.56 -6.34
C LEU A 76 -8.70 5.09 -5.90
N GLN A 77 -7.70 4.23 -5.79
CA GLN A 77 -6.34 4.63 -5.39
C GLN A 77 -5.75 5.69 -6.35
N LEU A 78 -5.91 5.53 -7.67
CA LEU A 78 -5.39 6.47 -8.65
C LEU A 78 -6.26 7.72 -8.70
N ALA A 79 -7.58 7.53 -8.71
CA ALA A 79 -8.52 8.64 -8.76
C ALA A 79 -8.30 9.60 -7.59
N THR A 80 -8.14 9.08 -6.37
CA THR A 80 -7.85 9.88 -5.17
C THR A 80 -6.43 10.46 -5.20
N PHE A 81 -5.43 9.68 -5.59
CA PHE A 81 -4.06 10.17 -5.71
C PHE A 81 -3.95 11.39 -6.65
N PHE A 82 -4.43 11.27 -7.89
CA PHE A 82 -4.33 12.34 -8.89
C PHE A 82 -5.25 13.52 -8.58
N SER A 83 -6.48 13.28 -8.09
CA SER A 83 -7.38 14.38 -7.70
C SER A 83 -6.84 15.17 -6.50
N GLY A 84 -6.25 14.49 -5.52
CA GLY A 84 -5.58 15.11 -4.38
C GLY A 84 -4.35 15.93 -4.79
N MET A 85 -3.51 15.38 -5.68
CA MET A 85 -2.35 16.09 -6.21
C MET A 85 -2.75 17.31 -7.04
N PHE A 86 -3.77 17.17 -7.90
CA PHE A 86 -4.33 18.27 -8.65
C PHE A 86 -4.85 19.37 -7.73
N LEU A 87 -5.62 19.02 -6.71
CA LEU A 87 -6.12 19.96 -5.70
C LEU A 87 -4.99 20.70 -4.98
N PHE A 88 -3.94 19.99 -4.58
CA PHE A 88 -2.76 20.57 -3.94
C PHE A 88 -2.07 21.60 -4.87
N LEU A 89 -1.76 21.22 -6.11
CA LEU A 89 -1.08 22.09 -7.07
C LEU A 89 -1.94 23.30 -7.44
N TYR A 90 -3.23 23.07 -7.71
CA TYR A 90 -4.18 24.12 -8.02
C TYR A 90 -4.32 25.15 -6.89
N ALA A 91 -4.28 24.69 -5.63
CA ALA A 91 -4.31 25.57 -4.46
C ALA A 91 -2.97 26.26 -4.15
N ALA A 92 -1.85 25.65 -4.53
CA ALA A 92 -0.51 26.18 -4.28
C ALA A 92 -0.22 27.43 -5.14
N ILE A 93 -0.54 27.38 -6.43
CA ILE A 93 -0.25 28.47 -7.39
C ILE A 93 -0.72 29.86 -6.87
N PRO A 94 -2.00 30.07 -6.54
CA PRO A 94 -2.48 31.37 -6.08
C PRO A 94 -1.93 31.75 -4.70
N LEU A 95 -1.65 30.78 -3.82
CA LEU A 95 -1.07 31.05 -2.50
C LEU A 95 0.35 31.60 -2.62
N TYR A 96 1.20 30.91 -3.37
CA TYR A 96 2.58 31.34 -3.55
C TYR A 96 2.64 32.67 -4.32
N TYR A 97 1.80 32.84 -5.34
CA TYR A 97 1.68 34.12 -6.05
C TYR A 97 1.31 35.28 -5.11
N SER A 98 0.27 35.10 -4.27
CA SER A 98 -0.15 36.10 -3.27
C SER A 98 0.97 36.40 -2.26
N LYS A 99 1.70 35.36 -1.83
CA LYS A 99 2.83 35.49 -0.90
C LYS A 99 3.99 36.29 -1.51
N PHE A 100 4.34 36.04 -2.78
CA PHE A 100 5.36 36.82 -3.49
C PHE A 100 4.96 38.28 -3.68
N ARG A 101 3.67 38.54 -3.94
CA ARG A 101 3.11 39.89 -4.11
C ARG A 101 2.75 40.59 -2.80
N LYS A 102 3.00 39.95 -1.65
CA LYS A 102 2.66 40.45 -0.29
C LYS A 102 1.19 40.90 -0.16
N GLN A 103 0.26 40.22 -0.84
CA GLN A 103 -1.16 40.62 -0.97
C GLN A 103 -2.03 40.34 0.28
N GLY A 104 -1.43 40.02 1.43
CA GLY A 104 -2.18 39.70 2.65
C GLY A 104 -2.93 38.36 2.57
N VAL A 105 -4.06 38.25 3.27
CA VAL A 105 -4.83 36.99 3.34
C VAL A 105 -5.51 36.69 2.00
N LEU A 106 -5.21 35.51 1.44
CA LEU A 106 -5.88 35.00 0.25
C LEU A 106 -7.24 34.40 0.61
N THR A 107 -8.31 35.06 0.18
CA THR A 107 -9.70 34.64 0.42
C THR A 107 -10.45 34.26 -0.85
N ARG A 108 -9.83 34.38 -2.03
CA ARG A 108 -10.48 34.20 -3.34
C ARG A 108 -10.22 32.84 -3.99
N GLY A 109 -11.07 32.47 -4.94
CA GLY A 109 -10.94 31.23 -5.71
C GLY A 109 -11.23 30.01 -4.85
N ILE A 110 -10.31 29.03 -4.81
CA ILE A 110 -10.53 27.82 -4.00
C ILE A 110 -10.61 28.11 -2.49
N TYR A 111 -9.96 29.19 -2.05
CA TYR A 111 -9.99 29.64 -0.67
C TYR A 111 -11.37 30.19 -0.27
N GLU A 112 -12.28 30.48 -1.20
CA GLU A 112 -13.67 30.85 -0.85
C GLU A 112 -14.47 29.67 -0.30
N ARG A 113 -14.06 28.44 -0.62
CA ARG A 113 -14.78 27.21 -0.27
C ARG A 113 -14.15 26.45 0.89
N VAL A 114 -12.82 26.48 0.98
CA VAL A 114 -12.05 25.73 1.97
C VAL A 114 -10.85 26.57 2.41
N ARG A 115 -10.61 26.68 3.72
CA ARG A 115 -9.47 27.48 4.23
C ARG A 115 -8.11 26.81 4.00
N HIS A 116 -8.08 25.48 4.03
CA HIS A 116 -6.85 24.67 3.93
C HIS A 116 -6.89 23.65 2.78
N PRO A 117 -7.06 24.09 1.52
CA PRO A 117 -7.22 23.19 0.38
C PRO A 117 -5.97 22.37 0.07
N GLN A 118 -4.77 22.87 0.43
CA GLN A 118 -3.52 22.12 0.25
C GLN A 118 -3.43 20.92 1.19
N TYR A 119 -3.70 21.10 2.48
CA TYR A 119 -3.76 20.00 3.44
C TYR A 119 -4.85 18.98 3.07
N LEU A 120 -5.99 19.45 2.54
CA LEU A 120 -7.04 18.57 2.01
C LEU A 120 -6.53 17.76 0.81
N GLY A 121 -5.88 18.40 -0.17
CA GLY A 121 -5.28 17.74 -1.33
C GLY A 121 -4.24 16.69 -0.93
N LEU A 122 -3.35 17.03 0.01
CA LEU A 122 -2.37 16.08 0.55
C LEU A 122 -3.03 14.91 1.29
N GLY A 123 -4.12 15.16 2.04
CA GLY A 123 -4.89 14.10 2.70
C GLY A 123 -5.54 13.14 1.69
N ILE A 124 -6.15 13.67 0.63
CA ILE A 124 -6.77 12.86 -0.44
C ILE A 124 -5.69 12.09 -1.22
N ALA A 125 -4.57 12.73 -1.54
CA ALA A 125 -3.47 12.07 -2.24
C ALA A 125 -2.83 10.96 -1.39
N GLY A 126 -2.61 11.24 -0.10
CA GLY A 126 -2.10 10.27 0.87
C GLY A 126 -3.02 9.08 1.05
N PHE A 127 -4.34 9.26 0.94
CA PHE A 127 -5.30 8.15 0.96
C PHE A 127 -5.13 7.24 -0.27
N GLY A 128 -4.97 7.80 -1.46
CA GLY A 128 -4.68 7.01 -2.66
C GLY A 128 -3.38 6.23 -2.54
N LEU A 129 -2.36 6.85 -1.93
CA LEU A 129 -1.07 6.21 -1.68
C LEU A 129 -1.14 5.08 -0.63
N LEU A 130 -1.96 5.27 0.42
CA LEU A 130 -2.26 4.24 1.40
C LEU A 130 -2.93 3.02 0.75
N LEU A 131 -3.86 3.22 -0.19
CA LEU A 131 -4.48 2.13 -0.93
C LEU A 131 -3.49 1.43 -1.87
N TYR A 132 -2.59 2.20 -2.50
CA TYR A 132 -1.54 1.65 -3.35
C TYR A 132 -0.55 0.78 -2.56
N TRP A 133 -0.19 1.22 -1.35
CA TRP A 133 0.70 0.50 -0.45
C TRP A 133 0.02 0.19 0.90
N PRO A 134 -0.84 -0.85 0.94
CA PRO A 134 -1.83 -1.05 1.99
C PRO A 134 -1.23 -1.73 3.23
N ARG A 135 -0.19 -1.16 3.85
CA ARG A 135 0.38 -1.67 5.11
C ARG A 135 -0.30 -1.07 6.32
N PHE A 136 -0.44 -1.85 7.38
CA PHE A 136 -0.99 -1.35 8.65
C PHE A 136 -0.15 -0.25 9.28
N PHE A 137 1.19 -0.31 9.18
CA PHE A 137 2.01 0.80 9.67
C PHE A 137 1.75 2.09 8.88
N ILE A 138 1.59 2.00 7.56
CA ILE A 138 1.30 3.16 6.69
C ILE A 138 -0.07 3.74 7.04
N LEU A 139 -1.06 2.88 7.33
CA LEU A 139 -2.37 3.31 7.82
C LEU A 139 -2.26 4.14 9.12
N ILE A 140 -1.48 3.68 10.10
CA ILE A 140 -1.28 4.40 11.37
C ILE A 140 -0.59 5.75 11.11
N THR A 141 0.46 5.76 10.28
CA THR A 141 1.17 6.99 9.89
C THR A 141 0.24 7.96 9.18
N PHE A 142 -0.59 7.47 8.25
CA PHE A 142 -1.57 8.27 7.52
C PHE A 142 -2.61 8.91 8.44
N ILE A 143 -3.23 8.13 9.34
CA ILE A 143 -4.17 8.68 10.32
C ILE A 143 -3.47 9.72 11.21
N THR A 144 -2.26 9.44 11.68
CA THR A 144 -1.47 10.38 12.48
C THR A 144 -1.16 11.66 11.72
N MET A 145 -0.80 11.56 10.44
CA MET A 145 -0.57 12.71 9.56
C MET A 145 -1.81 13.60 9.46
N LEU A 146 -3.02 13.04 9.30
CA LEU A 146 -4.25 13.84 9.21
C LEU A 146 -4.47 14.71 10.47
N PHE A 147 -4.18 14.16 11.65
CA PHE A 147 -4.26 14.92 12.91
C PHE A 147 -3.14 15.96 13.02
N VAL A 148 -1.93 15.65 12.56
CA VAL A 148 -0.83 16.62 12.50
C VAL A 148 -1.20 17.77 11.56
N TYR A 149 -1.80 17.51 10.40
CA TYR A 149 -2.30 18.55 9.48
C TYR A 149 -3.39 19.41 10.12
N TYR A 150 -4.31 18.81 10.89
CA TYR A 150 -5.28 19.57 11.67
C TYR A 150 -4.60 20.53 12.67
N LEU A 151 -3.58 20.05 13.40
CA LEU A 151 -2.85 20.86 14.38
C LEU A 151 -2.05 21.99 13.71
N LEU A 152 -1.41 21.70 12.57
CA LEU A 152 -0.70 22.68 11.75
C LEU A 152 -1.66 23.77 11.23
N ALA A 153 -2.78 23.37 10.66
CA ALA A 153 -3.84 24.27 10.20
C ALA A 153 -4.38 25.16 11.34
N LYS A 154 -4.54 24.61 12.55
CA LYS A 154 -4.94 25.39 13.74
C LYS A 154 -3.91 26.43 14.15
N ASN A 155 -2.63 26.07 14.11
CA ASN A 155 -1.54 27.01 14.41
C ASN A 155 -1.43 28.11 13.35
N GLU A 156 -1.61 27.78 12.07
CA GLU A 156 -1.68 28.77 11.00
C GLU A 156 -2.87 29.72 11.17
N GLU A 157 -4.06 29.20 11.48
CA GLU A 157 -5.24 30.02 11.79
C GLU A 157 -4.95 30.99 12.94
N LEU A 158 -4.29 30.53 14.00
CA LEU A 158 -3.95 31.38 15.15
C LEU A 158 -2.99 32.52 14.75
N ARG A 159 -1.98 32.23 13.93
CA ARG A 159 -1.05 33.25 13.43
C ARG A 159 -1.77 34.27 12.56
N MET A 160 -2.68 33.82 11.71
CA MET A 160 -3.46 34.69 10.82
C MET A 160 -4.42 35.58 11.62
N THR A 161 -5.18 35.03 12.58
CA THR A 161 -5.99 35.83 13.51
C THR A 161 -5.15 36.87 14.27
N ASN A 162 -3.93 36.51 14.71
CA ASN A 162 -3.07 37.48 15.40
C ASN A 162 -2.49 38.58 14.47
N SER A 163 -2.26 38.27 13.20
CA SER A 163 -1.66 39.22 12.24
C SER A 163 -2.68 40.10 11.52
N GLN A 164 -3.89 39.58 11.27
CA GLN A 164 -4.96 40.24 10.53
C GLN A 164 -6.33 39.87 11.14
N PRO A 165 -6.61 40.30 12.39
CA PRO A 165 -7.77 39.84 13.16
C PRO A 165 -9.10 40.11 12.47
N GLU A 166 -9.35 41.34 12.01
CA GLU A 166 -10.62 41.73 11.40
C GLU A 166 -10.92 40.92 10.12
N THR A 167 -9.98 40.91 9.17
CA THR A 167 -10.16 40.21 7.89
C THR A 167 -10.25 38.69 8.06
N TYR A 168 -9.39 38.10 8.90
CA TYR A 168 -9.31 36.65 9.02
C TYR A 168 -10.46 36.06 9.83
N ASP A 169 -10.92 36.73 10.88
CA ASP A 169 -12.00 36.22 11.71
C ASP A 169 -13.34 36.23 10.96
N GLU A 170 -13.60 37.25 10.14
CA GLU A 170 -14.75 37.25 9.23
C GLU A 170 -14.68 36.14 8.18
N TYR A 171 -13.50 35.90 7.62
CA TYR A 171 -13.27 34.81 6.68
C TYR A 171 -13.50 33.44 7.34
N LYS A 172 -13.00 33.26 8.57
CA LYS A 172 -13.13 32.03 9.37
C LYS A 172 -14.57 31.71 9.75
N LYS A 173 -15.43 32.72 9.92
CA LYS A 173 -16.87 32.52 10.16
C LYS A 173 -17.60 31.97 8.93
N ARG A 174 -17.18 32.37 7.73
CA ARG A 174 -17.86 32.05 6.46
C ARG A 174 -17.36 30.75 5.81
N VAL A 175 -16.05 30.53 5.81
CA VAL A 175 -15.43 29.45 5.03
C VAL A 175 -15.00 28.32 5.94
N PRO A 176 -15.36 27.05 5.72
CA PRO A 176 -14.97 25.94 6.59
C PRO A 176 -13.49 25.55 6.45
N MET A 177 -12.96 24.85 7.46
CA MET A 177 -11.53 24.51 7.53
C MET A 177 -11.06 23.57 6.41
N PHE A 178 -11.73 22.42 6.24
CA PHE A 178 -11.37 21.38 5.27
C PHE A 178 -12.55 20.97 4.39
N LEU A 179 -13.66 20.50 4.98
CA LEU A 179 -14.82 20.03 4.24
C LEU A 179 -15.95 21.07 4.22
N PRO A 180 -16.60 21.30 3.06
CA PRO A 180 -17.78 22.15 2.95
C PRO A 180 -18.83 21.81 4.02
N GLY A 181 -19.42 22.84 4.63
CA GLY A 181 -20.41 22.67 5.69
C GLY A 181 -19.85 22.27 7.07
N ASN A 182 -18.53 22.12 7.25
CA ASN A 182 -17.93 21.81 8.56
C ASN A 182 -18.52 20.55 9.24
N ILE A 183 -18.74 19.49 8.45
CA ILE A 183 -19.35 18.23 8.91
C ILE A 183 -18.56 17.63 10.08
N GLY A 184 -17.23 17.59 9.96
CA GLY A 184 -16.34 17.06 11.01
C GLY A 184 -16.44 17.81 12.34
N GLY A 185 -16.50 19.15 12.30
CA GLY A 185 -16.66 19.96 13.51
C GLY A 185 -18.02 19.75 14.19
N ARG A 186 -19.09 19.59 13.40
CA ARG A 186 -20.43 19.27 13.93
C ARG A 186 -20.46 17.90 14.58
N LEU A 187 -19.89 16.88 13.95
CA LEU A 187 -19.81 15.53 14.49
C LEU A 187 -18.97 15.49 15.78
N PHE A 188 -17.81 16.14 15.77
CA PHE A 188 -16.94 16.24 16.95
C PHE A 188 -17.68 16.87 18.14
N ASN A 189 -18.37 17.99 17.94
CA ASN A 189 -19.11 18.64 19.01
C ASN A 189 -20.27 17.79 19.53
N ARG A 190 -20.92 16.99 18.68
CA ARG A 190 -22.00 16.09 19.09
C ARG A 190 -21.51 14.95 19.98
N VAL A 191 -20.34 14.36 19.66
CA VAL A 191 -19.83 13.16 20.35
C VAL A 191 -18.90 13.51 21.51
N PHE A 192 -17.98 14.45 21.30
CA PHE A 192 -16.92 14.79 22.25
C PHE A 192 -17.06 16.20 22.85
N GLY A 193 -18.07 16.97 22.46
CA GLY A 193 -18.31 18.33 22.95
C GLY A 193 -18.44 18.48 24.48
N PRO A 194 -19.05 17.52 25.22
CA PRO A 194 -19.12 17.58 26.67
C PRO A 194 -17.76 17.46 27.38
N ILE A 195 -16.73 16.95 26.70
CA ILE A 195 -15.43 16.63 27.32
C ILE A 195 -14.61 17.91 27.50
N ARG A 196 -14.35 18.28 28.76
CA ARG A 196 -13.36 19.29 29.16
C ARG A 196 -12.17 18.54 29.78
N PRO A 197 -10.91 18.70 29.31
CA PRO A 197 -10.35 19.66 28.34
C PRO A 197 -10.43 19.23 26.86
N LYS A 198 -10.50 20.19 25.94
CA LYS A 198 -10.59 19.93 24.48
C LYS A 198 -9.40 19.16 23.90
N GLY A 199 -8.22 19.24 24.52
CA GLY A 199 -7.06 18.44 24.14
C GLY A 199 -7.31 16.94 24.37
N LEU A 200 -7.91 16.58 25.50
CA LEU A 200 -8.29 15.19 25.80
C LEU A 200 -9.34 14.68 24.80
N ALA A 201 -10.34 15.51 24.49
CA ALA A 201 -11.35 15.18 23.48
C ALA A 201 -10.72 14.87 22.10
N LEU A 202 -9.69 15.63 21.70
CA LEU A 202 -8.97 15.39 20.44
C LEU A 202 -8.15 14.10 20.48
N VAL A 203 -7.49 13.79 21.60
CA VAL A 203 -6.75 12.53 21.78
C VAL A 203 -7.70 11.33 21.76
N LEU A 204 -8.86 11.43 22.41
CA LEU A 204 -9.88 10.39 22.36
C LEU A 204 -10.41 10.19 20.94
N LEU A 205 -10.70 11.27 20.21
CA LEU A 205 -11.07 11.18 18.79
C LEU A 205 -9.97 10.47 17.99
N TYR A 206 -8.70 10.83 18.19
CA TYR A 206 -7.57 10.19 17.53
C TYR A 206 -7.54 8.69 17.80
N CYS A 207 -7.62 8.26 19.06
CA CYS A 207 -7.64 6.86 19.43
C CYS A 207 -8.83 6.11 18.81
N VAL A 208 -10.02 6.71 18.82
CA VAL A 208 -11.23 6.11 18.23
C VAL A 208 -11.08 5.96 16.72
N VAL A 209 -10.64 7.01 16.02
CA VAL A 209 -10.43 6.97 14.56
C VAL A 209 -9.35 5.95 14.22
N LEU A 210 -8.24 5.94 14.95
CA LEU A 210 -7.14 5.01 14.71
C LEU A 210 -7.59 3.56 14.91
N PHE A 211 -8.28 3.26 16.01
CA PHE A 211 -8.79 1.92 16.29
C PHE A 211 -9.82 1.48 15.24
N ALA A 212 -10.74 2.36 14.86
CA ALA A 212 -11.72 2.09 13.81
C ALA A 212 -11.04 1.85 12.45
N SER A 213 -10.01 2.63 12.10
CA SER A 213 -9.24 2.44 10.87
C SER A 213 -8.50 1.11 10.86
N VAL A 214 -7.81 0.75 11.95
CA VAL A 214 -7.12 -0.55 12.08
C VAL A 214 -8.13 -1.69 12.01
N GLY A 215 -9.25 -1.61 12.72
CA GLY A 215 -10.33 -2.61 12.64
C GLY A 215 -10.88 -2.76 11.22
N THR A 216 -11.09 -1.64 10.52
CA THR A 216 -11.50 -1.65 9.10
C THR A 216 -10.45 -2.32 8.23
N GLY A 217 -9.16 -2.03 8.45
CA GLY A 217 -8.07 -2.72 7.76
C GLY A 217 -8.07 -4.23 8.01
N MET A 218 -8.30 -4.68 9.25
CA MET A 218 -8.41 -6.10 9.58
C MET A 218 -9.60 -6.77 8.89
N LEU A 219 -10.75 -6.09 8.82
CA LEU A 219 -11.92 -6.58 8.09
C LEU A 219 -11.66 -6.67 6.59
N LEU A 220 -11.05 -5.63 5.99
CA LEU A 220 -10.66 -5.63 4.58
C LEU A 220 -9.67 -6.75 4.28
N ARG A 221 -8.70 -6.99 5.17
CA ARG A 221 -7.74 -8.09 5.06
C ARG A 221 -8.44 -9.44 5.08
N SER A 222 -9.34 -9.65 6.03
CA SER A 222 -10.10 -10.90 6.17
C SER A 222 -10.97 -11.16 4.93
N TYR A 223 -11.70 -10.14 4.47
CA TYR A 223 -12.51 -10.19 3.26
C TYR A 223 -11.67 -10.55 2.03
N SER A 224 -10.57 -9.82 1.81
CA SER A 224 -9.75 -10.01 0.62
C SER A 224 -8.95 -11.31 0.63
N ALA A 225 -8.51 -11.80 1.79
CA ALA A 225 -7.97 -13.15 1.93
C ALA A 225 -9.01 -14.22 1.60
N GLY A 226 -10.27 -13.97 1.96
CA GLY A 226 -11.37 -14.86 1.62
C GLY A 226 -11.73 -14.89 0.14
N ALA A 227 -11.43 -13.80 -0.58
CA ALA A 227 -11.66 -13.65 -2.02
C ALA A 227 -10.58 -14.33 -2.89
N ILE A 228 -9.40 -14.61 -2.34
CA ILE A 228 -8.34 -15.32 -3.08
C ILE A 228 -8.75 -16.80 -3.22
N ASN A 229 -8.79 -17.27 -4.48
CA ASN A 229 -9.07 -18.66 -4.79
C ASN A 229 -7.84 -19.53 -4.46
N ILE A 230 -7.98 -20.40 -3.47
CA ILE A 230 -7.00 -21.44 -3.15
C ILE A 230 -7.59 -22.78 -3.56
N ASN A 231 -6.88 -23.49 -4.43
CA ASN A 231 -7.29 -24.83 -4.86
C ASN A 231 -6.34 -25.87 -4.25
N PRO A 232 -6.83 -26.83 -3.44
CA PRO A 232 -6.00 -27.91 -2.95
C PRO A 232 -5.73 -28.92 -4.07
N VAL A 233 -4.45 -29.24 -4.31
CA VAL A 233 -4.02 -30.25 -5.28
C VAL A 233 -2.93 -31.10 -4.64
N ASN A 234 -3.18 -32.40 -4.44
CA ASN A 234 -2.22 -33.34 -3.86
C ASN A 234 -1.60 -32.85 -2.54
N GLY A 235 -2.41 -32.24 -1.67
CA GLY A 235 -1.96 -31.67 -0.39
C GLY A 235 -1.32 -30.28 -0.47
N LEU A 236 -1.08 -29.74 -1.68
CA LEU A 236 -0.58 -28.39 -1.89
C LEU A 236 -1.72 -27.39 -2.03
N SER A 237 -1.57 -26.24 -1.39
CA SER A 237 -2.37 -25.06 -1.73
C SER A 237 -1.88 -24.48 -3.04
N THR A 238 -2.76 -24.22 -3.99
CA THR A 238 -2.38 -23.62 -5.28
C THR A 238 -3.08 -22.28 -5.44
N ILE A 239 -2.30 -21.25 -5.74
CA ILE A 239 -2.77 -19.86 -5.90
C ILE A 239 -2.30 -19.36 -7.25
N SER A 240 -3.24 -18.88 -8.06
CA SER A 240 -2.88 -18.09 -9.24
C SER A 240 -2.70 -16.63 -8.86
N VAL A 241 -1.58 -16.05 -9.28
CA VAL A 241 -1.26 -14.64 -9.05
C VAL A 241 -2.12 -13.72 -9.90
N LEU A 242 -2.52 -14.16 -11.09
CA LEU A 242 -3.47 -13.48 -11.96
C LEU A 242 -4.70 -14.36 -12.17
N PRO A 243 -5.88 -13.76 -12.43
CA PRO A 243 -7.04 -14.52 -12.87
C PRO A 243 -6.74 -15.22 -14.21
N GLU A 244 -6.79 -16.55 -14.23
CA GLU A 244 -6.54 -17.34 -15.44
C GLU A 244 -7.87 -17.66 -16.12
N THR A 245 -7.96 -17.35 -17.41
CA THR A 245 -9.13 -17.68 -18.25
C THR A 245 -8.88 -18.83 -19.20
N ASP A 246 -7.62 -19.04 -19.58
CA ASP A 246 -7.26 -19.90 -20.71
C ASP A 246 -7.09 -21.37 -20.30
N PHE A 247 -6.89 -21.64 -19.02
CA PHE A 247 -6.74 -22.99 -18.49
C PHE A 247 -7.19 -23.09 -17.03
N SER A 248 -7.51 -24.32 -16.62
CA SER A 248 -7.85 -24.66 -15.24
C SER A 248 -6.56 -24.85 -14.41
N VAL A 249 -6.32 -23.97 -13.44
CA VAL A 249 -5.16 -24.05 -12.52
C VAL A 249 -5.09 -25.40 -11.80
N PRO A 250 -6.18 -25.96 -11.24
CA PRO A 250 -6.14 -27.28 -10.63
C PRO A 250 -5.72 -28.40 -11.59
N GLU A 251 -6.19 -28.36 -12.84
CA GLU A 251 -5.82 -29.36 -13.85
C GLU A 251 -4.36 -29.26 -14.27
N LEU A 252 -3.87 -28.03 -14.48
CA LEU A 252 -2.47 -27.77 -14.73
C LEU A 252 -1.61 -28.33 -13.59
N MET A 253 -1.96 -28.01 -12.34
CA MET A 253 -1.21 -28.46 -11.18
C MET A 253 -1.23 -29.99 -11.03
N ARG A 254 -2.35 -30.67 -11.32
CA ARG A 254 -2.41 -32.15 -11.35
C ARG A 254 -1.48 -32.74 -12.42
N SER A 255 -1.47 -32.15 -13.61
CA SER A 255 -0.56 -32.56 -14.70
C SER A 255 0.90 -32.40 -14.32
N ILE A 256 1.27 -31.27 -13.73
CA ILE A 256 2.65 -30.94 -13.39
C ILE A 256 3.14 -31.77 -12.20
N THR A 257 2.32 -31.96 -11.17
CA THR A 257 2.69 -32.77 -10.00
C THR A 257 2.71 -34.28 -10.28
N ALA A 258 2.20 -34.75 -11.43
CA ALA A 258 2.37 -36.13 -11.88
C ALA A 258 3.77 -36.43 -12.43
N ASN A 259 4.56 -35.39 -12.77
CA ASN A 259 5.95 -35.56 -13.17
C ASN A 259 6.78 -36.12 -11.99
N GLN A 260 7.56 -37.18 -12.24
CA GLN A 260 8.30 -37.90 -11.20
C GLN A 260 9.28 -37.02 -10.41
N GLU A 261 9.97 -36.09 -11.08
CA GLU A 261 10.93 -35.19 -10.44
C GLU A 261 10.24 -34.19 -9.50
N ILE A 262 9.09 -33.65 -9.93
CA ILE A 262 8.30 -32.70 -9.15
C ILE A 262 7.62 -33.42 -7.97
N ALA A 263 7.03 -34.59 -8.22
CA ALA A 263 6.41 -35.42 -7.20
C ALA A 263 7.40 -35.78 -6.08
N LYS A 264 8.64 -36.13 -6.43
CA LYS A 264 9.70 -36.42 -5.45
C LYS A 264 10.02 -35.21 -4.57
N ARG A 265 10.05 -34.00 -5.14
CA ARG A 265 10.33 -32.75 -4.41
C ARG A 265 9.18 -32.31 -3.50
N THR A 266 7.94 -32.61 -3.88
CA THR A 266 6.75 -32.27 -3.07
C THR A 266 6.40 -33.34 -2.03
N ALA A 267 6.89 -34.57 -2.20
CA ALA A 267 6.61 -35.69 -1.30
C ALA A 267 7.11 -35.49 0.15
N SER A 268 8.12 -34.63 0.39
CA SER A 268 8.61 -34.38 1.76
C SER A 268 7.57 -33.69 2.65
N GLY A 269 6.54 -33.07 2.06
CA GLY A 269 5.53 -32.30 2.77
C GLY A 269 6.00 -30.92 3.26
N ASP A 270 7.27 -30.56 3.03
CA ASP A 270 7.80 -29.24 3.41
C ASP A 270 7.23 -28.11 2.56
N VAL A 271 6.83 -28.43 1.34
CA VAL A 271 6.18 -27.50 0.42
C VAL A 271 4.69 -27.56 0.65
N THR A 272 4.09 -26.41 0.97
CA THR A 272 2.65 -26.32 1.26
C THR A 272 1.90 -25.41 0.30
N LEU A 273 2.61 -24.60 -0.49
CA LEU A 273 2.03 -23.62 -1.39
C LEU A 273 2.72 -23.63 -2.75
N ALA A 274 1.94 -23.49 -3.83
CA ALA A 274 2.43 -23.25 -5.18
C ALA A 274 1.79 -21.97 -5.75
N TYR A 275 2.62 -21.00 -6.13
CA TYR A 275 2.16 -19.83 -6.86
C TYR A 275 2.30 -20.06 -8.36
N VAL A 276 1.20 -19.92 -9.10
CA VAL A 276 1.18 -19.91 -10.57
C VAL A 276 1.17 -18.47 -11.03
N MET A 277 2.14 -18.07 -11.86
CA MET A 277 2.25 -16.69 -12.34
C MET A 277 2.88 -16.61 -13.73
N PRO A 278 2.77 -15.48 -14.44
CA PRO A 278 3.53 -15.24 -15.66
C PRO A 278 5.03 -15.37 -15.40
N SER A 279 5.78 -15.95 -16.35
CA SER A 279 7.23 -16.12 -16.20
C SER A 279 8.00 -14.80 -16.11
N ASP A 280 7.44 -13.71 -16.64
CA ASP A 280 7.99 -12.36 -16.62
C ASP A 280 7.42 -11.46 -15.51
N PHE A 281 6.69 -12.05 -14.56
CA PHE A 281 5.97 -11.30 -13.53
C PHE A 281 6.89 -10.34 -12.75
N PHE A 282 6.51 -9.07 -12.72
CA PHE A 282 7.43 -8.01 -12.33
C PHE A 282 7.71 -7.93 -10.82
N LEU A 283 6.82 -8.45 -9.98
CA LEU A 283 6.96 -8.54 -8.52
C LEU A 283 7.58 -9.86 -8.05
N MET A 284 8.05 -10.72 -8.96
CA MET A 284 8.65 -12.02 -8.60
C MET A 284 9.81 -11.90 -7.60
N ALA A 285 10.52 -10.77 -7.59
CA ALA A 285 11.57 -10.46 -6.62
C ALA A 285 11.11 -10.47 -5.14
N LEU A 286 9.79 -10.35 -4.89
CA LEU A 286 9.21 -10.48 -3.55
C LEU A 286 9.14 -11.94 -3.07
N VAL A 287 9.18 -12.91 -4.00
CA VAL A 287 9.09 -14.35 -3.69
C VAL A 287 10.44 -15.05 -3.83
N THR A 288 11.27 -14.64 -4.79
CA THR A 288 12.53 -15.35 -5.14
C THR A 288 13.64 -14.36 -5.54
N ASP A 289 14.89 -14.83 -5.54
CA ASP A 289 16.06 -14.07 -6.02
C ASP A 289 16.29 -14.16 -7.54
N LEU A 290 15.43 -14.87 -8.28
CA LEU A 290 15.55 -15.09 -9.72
C LEU A 290 15.33 -13.82 -10.55
N GLU A 291 15.84 -13.88 -11.78
CA GLU A 291 15.50 -12.95 -12.85
C GLU A 291 14.24 -13.38 -13.60
N ARG A 292 13.58 -12.39 -14.22
CA ARG A 292 12.40 -12.62 -15.05
C ARG A 292 12.77 -13.49 -16.23
N PHE A 293 11.91 -14.44 -16.56
CA PHE A 293 12.10 -15.33 -17.69
C PHE A 293 11.17 -14.91 -18.82
N TYR A 294 11.78 -14.58 -19.96
CA TYR A 294 11.08 -14.18 -21.18
C TYR A 294 11.22 -15.30 -22.21
N PRO A 295 10.19 -15.55 -23.04
CA PRO A 295 10.33 -16.41 -24.20
C PRO A 295 11.50 -15.96 -25.09
N PRO A 296 12.21 -16.88 -25.78
CA PRO A 296 13.33 -16.52 -26.67
C PRO A 296 12.94 -15.49 -27.73
N ASP A 297 11.73 -15.61 -28.30
CA ASP A 297 11.20 -14.75 -29.35
C ASP A 297 10.50 -13.49 -28.80
N PHE A 298 10.50 -13.29 -27.48
CA PHE A 298 9.84 -12.16 -26.88
C PHE A 298 10.73 -10.92 -26.93
N GLU A 299 10.28 -9.89 -27.64
CA GLU A 299 10.95 -8.59 -27.62
C GLU A 299 10.98 -8.04 -26.19
N ARG A 300 12.17 -8.10 -25.59
CA ARG A 300 12.38 -7.55 -24.26
C ARG A 300 12.06 -6.07 -24.32
N PRO A 301 11.26 -5.57 -23.36
CA PRO A 301 10.95 -4.16 -23.37
C PRO A 301 12.23 -3.33 -23.27
N ALA A 302 12.39 -2.39 -24.22
CA ALA A 302 13.59 -1.58 -24.37
C ALA A 302 14.06 -1.01 -23.02
N GLY A 303 15.37 -1.11 -22.76
CA GLY A 303 15.99 -0.56 -21.57
C GLY A 303 15.77 0.95 -21.48
N GLY A 304 14.87 1.39 -20.60
CA GLY A 304 14.65 2.80 -20.30
C GLY A 304 15.50 3.29 -19.13
N THR A 305 15.55 4.61 -18.95
CA THR A 305 16.04 5.23 -17.71
C THR A 305 15.31 4.68 -16.48
N THR A 306 15.91 4.77 -15.29
CA THR A 306 15.32 4.30 -14.02
C THR A 306 13.89 4.82 -13.83
N ILE A 307 13.63 6.06 -14.23
CA ILE A 307 12.32 6.71 -14.18
C ILE A 307 11.32 6.02 -15.13
N LYS A 308 11.69 5.79 -16.40
CA LYS A 308 10.81 5.11 -17.37
C LYS A 308 10.44 3.70 -16.91
N ARG A 309 11.39 2.96 -16.33
CA ARG A 309 11.15 1.63 -15.77
C ARG A 309 10.15 1.66 -14.62
N PHE A 310 10.27 2.65 -13.72
CA PHE A 310 9.35 2.82 -12.60
C PHE A 310 7.91 3.08 -13.06
N PHE A 311 7.69 4.06 -13.95
CA PHE A 311 6.34 4.34 -14.48
C PHE A 311 5.74 3.15 -15.25
N LYS A 312 6.58 2.36 -15.92
CA LYS A 312 6.13 1.11 -16.56
C LYS A 312 5.68 0.08 -15.52
N ILE A 313 6.43 -0.13 -14.44
CA ILE A 313 6.06 -1.03 -13.35
C ILE A 313 4.75 -0.54 -12.70
N PHE A 314 4.67 0.75 -12.38
CA PHE A 314 3.50 1.37 -11.77
C PHE A 314 2.23 1.19 -12.64
N SER A 315 2.34 1.49 -13.94
CA SER A 315 1.20 1.33 -14.86
C SER A 315 0.80 -0.13 -15.05
N THR A 316 1.77 -1.05 -15.11
CA THR A 316 1.49 -2.50 -15.21
C THR A 316 0.76 -3.01 -13.96
N TYR A 317 1.27 -2.66 -12.77
CA TYR A 317 0.63 -2.99 -11.49
C TYR A 317 -0.82 -2.49 -11.42
N THR A 318 -1.05 -1.24 -11.83
CA THR A 318 -2.40 -0.67 -11.80
C THR A 318 -3.34 -1.37 -12.79
N LYS A 319 -2.87 -1.69 -14.00
CA LYS A 319 -3.67 -2.45 -14.98
C LYS A 319 -4.07 -3.82 -14.43
N MET A 320 -3.18 -4.50 -13.71
CA MET A 320 -3.49 -5.78 -13.05
C MET A 320 -4.55 -5.62 -11.96
N GLN A 321 -4.45 -4.61 -11.08
CA GLN A 321 -5.47 -4.35 -10.05
C GLN A 321 -6.84 -4.03 -10.63
N MET A 322 -6.89 -3.33 -11.77
CA MET A 322 -8.14 -3.03 -12.47
C MET A 322 -8.67 -4.21 -13.30
N GLY A 323 -7.91 -5.31 -13.42
CA GLY A 323 -8.29 -6.47 -14.22
C GLY A 323 -8.35 -6.21 -15.73
N ILE A 324 -7.55 -5.26 -16.22
CA ILE A 324 -7.44 -4.91 -17.65
C ILE A 324 -6.07 -5.29 -18.24
N TYR A 325 -5.30 -6.09 -17.51
CA TYR A 325 -4.01 -6.59 -17.96
C TYR A 325 -4.21 -7.87 -18.77
N ALA A 326 -3.70 -7.89 -20.00
CA ALA A 326 -3.63 -9.08 -20.84
C ALA A 326 -2.22 -9.64 -20.78
N GLU A 327 -2.11 -10.94 -20.55
CA GLU A 327 -0.82 -11.62 -20.56
C GLU A 327 -0.25 -11.70 -21.97
N PRO A 328 1.04 -11.42 -22.15
CA PRO A 328 1.62 -11.34 -23.48
C PRO A 328 2.06 -12.70 -24.04
N HIS A 329 2.12 -13.76 -23.22
CA HIS A 329 2.61 -15.08 -23.62
C HIS A 329 2.09 -16.20 -22.70
N PRO A 330 2.01 -17.46 -23.19
CA PRO A 330 1.52 -18.59 -22.41
C PRO A 330 2.55 -19.20 -21.43
N LEU A 331 3.78 -18.66 -21.38
CA LEU A 331 4.81 -19.12 -20.44
C LEU A 331 4.45 -18.74 -18.99
N LYS A 332 4.42 -19.76 -18.14
CA LYS A 332 4.16 -19.64 -16.71
C LYS A 332 5.36 -20.10 -15.92
N ARG A 333 5.51 -19.50 -14.75
CA ARG A 333 6.41 -19.93 -13.70
C ARG A 333 5.59 -20.36 -12.50
N ILE A 334 5.79 -21.59 -12.05
CA ILE A 334 5.23 -22.10 -10.80
C ILE A 334 6.33 -22.08 -9.75
N ILE A 335 6.10 -21.37 -8.65
CA ILE A 335 7.05 -21.31 -7.53
C ILE A 335 6.47 -22.11 -6.37
N PHE A 336 7.19 -23.14 -5.97
CA PHE A 336 6.86 -23.99 -4.84
C PHE A 336 7.49 -23.40 -3.57
N VAL A 337 6.67 -23.21 -2.54
CA VAL A 337 6.99 -22.44 -1.35
C VAL A 337 6.65 -23.25 -0.11
N SER A 338 7.60 -23.29 0.83
CA SER A 338 7.35 -23.72 2.20
C SER A 338 6.82 -22.52 3.00
N VAL A 339 5.59 -22.64 3.50
CA VAL A 339 4.97 -21.58 4.32
C VAL A 339 4.99 -22.02 5.77
N LYS A 340 5.58 -21.18 6.63
CA LYS A 340 5.71 -21.47 8.06
C LYS A 340 5.18 -20.32 8.91
N ASP A 341 4.65 -20.60 10.09
CA ASP A 341 4.38 -19.57 11.09
C ASP A 341 5.69 -19.13 11.78
N ALA A 342 5.53 -18.23 12.76
CA ALA A 342 6.66 -17.71 13.51
C ALA A 342 7.36 -18.76 14.39
N ASP A 343 6.67 -19.83 14.75
CA ASP A 343 7.19 -20.94 15.54
C ASP A 343 7.81 -22.05 14.65
N GLY A 344 7.80 -21.84 13.33
CA GLY A 344 8.36 -22.76 12.34
C GLY A 344 7.40 -23.88 11.92
N ARG A 345 6.13 -23.86 12.34
CA ARG A 345 5.13 -24.86 11.94
C ARG A 345 4.65 -24.59 10.53
N LEU A 346 4.50 -25.65 9.75
CA LEU A 346 4.00 -25.56 8.38
C LEU A 346 2.54 -25.08 8.36
N LEU A 347 2.25 -24.14 7.46
CA LEU A 347 0.92 -23.59 7.21
C LEU A 347 0.43 -24.07 5.84
N ASN A 348 -0.84 -24.44 5.77
CA ASN A 348 -1.48 -24.93 4.54
C ASN A 348 -2.93 -24.40 4.43
N GLY A 349 -3.57 -24.62 3.29
CA GLY A 349 -4.91 -24.14 3.00
C GLY A 349 -4.99 -22.61 3.12
N ARG A 350 -5.99 -22.14 3.85
CA ARG A 350 -6.17 -20.69 4.10
C ARG A 350 -5.20 -20.14 5.15
N ASP A 351 -4.57 -20.99 5.96
CA ASP A 351 -3.64 -20.54 7.00
C ASP A 351 -2.35 -19.95 6.41
N VAL A 352 -2.07 -20.17 5.13
CA VAL A 352 -0.96 -19.52 4.42
C VAL A 352 -1.08 -17.98 4.43
N PHE A 353 -2.27 -17.43 4.66
CA PHE A 353 -2.49 -15.97 4.78
C PHE A 353 -2.45 -15.45 6.22
N ARG A 354 -2.17 -16.33 7.19
CA ARG A 354 -2.07 -15.93 8.60
C ARG A 354 -1.02 -14.83 8.77
N ILE A 355 -1.32 -13.88 9.65
CA ILE A 355 -0.40 -12.81 10.02
C ILE A 355 0.90 -13.43 10.54
N GLY A 356 2.01 -13.02 9.94
CA GLY A 356 3.33 -13.55 10.26
C GLY A 356 3.71 -14.85 9.58
N ALA A 357 2.96 -15.28 8.58
CA ALA A 357 3.36 -16.39 7.72
C ALA A 357 4.63 -16.01 6.93
N ARG A 358 5.68 -16.80 7.12
CA ARG A 358 6.96 -16.70 6.40
C ARG A 358 6.98 -17.66 5.24
N ARG A 359 7.54 -17.22 4.12
CA ARG A 359 7.51 -17.93 2.84
C ARG A 359 8.93 -18.17 2.37
N TYR A 360 9.27 -19.44 2.19
CA TYR A 360 10.60 -19.88 1.76
C TYR A 360 10.48 -20.55 0.39
N PRO A 361 10.97 -19.92 -0.68
CA PRO A 361 10.92 -20.50 -2.02
C PRO A 361 11.86 -21.71 -2.09
N VAL A 362 11.32 -22.89 -2.45
CA VAL A 362 12.08 -24.15 -2.45
C VAL A 362 12.61 -24.46 -3.85
N PHE A 363 11.73 -24.46 -4.85
CA PHE A 363 12.09 -24.67 -6.25
C PHE A 363 11.05 -24.00 -7.17
N HIS A 364 11.37 -23.89 -8.46
CA HIS A 364 10.41 -23.44 -9.46
C HIS A 364 10.35 -24.37 -10.66
N VAL A 365 9.26 -24.24 -11.41
CA VAL A 365 9.02 -24.92 -12.68
C VAL A 365 8.57 -23.88 -13.69
N ASP A 366 9.31 -23.74 -14.78
CA ASP A 366 8.87 -22.97 -15.94
C ASP A 366 8.22 -23.91 -16.94
N LEU A 367 7.10 -23.49 -17.52
CA LEU A 367 6.35 -24.31 -18.47
C LEU A 367 5.52 -23.46 -19.42
N ASN A 368 5.11 -24.06 -20.53
CA ASN A 368 4.10 -23.50 -21.42
C ASN A 368 2.72 -24.00 -20.98
N ALA A 369 1.83 -23.12 -20.53
CA ALA A 369 0.53 -23.52 -19.98
C ALA A 369 -0.41 -24.16 -21.02
N GLN A 370 -0.23 -23.86 -22.31
CA GLN A 370 -1.05 -24.43 -23.39
C GLN A 370 -0.59 -25.83 -23.77
N SER A 371 0.71 -26.00 -24.06
CA SER A 371 1.26 -27.32 -24.42
C SER A 371 1.52 -28.23 -23.21
N ARG A 372 1.52 -27.65 -21.99
CA ARG A 372 1.91 -28.31 -20.72
C ARG A 372 3.34 -28.82 -20.70
N GLU A 373 4.16 -28.36 -21.63
CA GLU A 373 5.57 -28.72 -21.72
C GLU A 373 6.37 -28.00 -20.64
N ILE A 374 7.14 -28.77 -19.88
CA ILE A 374 8.06 -28.25 -18.87
C ILE A 374 9.32 -27.74 -19.57
N VAL A 375 9.59 -26.45 -19.41
CA VAL A 375 10.77 -25.78 -19.97
C VAL A 375 11.96 -25.93 -19.04
N SER A 376 11.75 -25.77 -17.72
CA SER A 376 12.84 -25.93 -16.75
C SER A 376 12.33 -26.25 -15.34
N ILE A 377 13.18 -26.92 -14.55
CA ILE A 377 12.98 -27.18 -13.12
C ILE A 377 14.28 -26.81 -12.43
N GLN A 378 14.24 -25.91 -11.43
CA GLN A 378 15.44 -25.53 -10.70
C GLN A 378 15.17 -25.24 -9.22
N ASP A 379 16.12 -25.65 -8.38
CA ASP A 379 16.13 -25.36 -6.95
C ASP A 379 16.41 -23.89 -6.65
N LEU A 380 15.80 -23.41 -5.57
CA LEU A 380 15.91 -22.03 -5.09
C LEU A 380 16.68 -22.00 -3.78
N LYS A 381 17.34 -20.86 -3.54
CA LYS A 381 18.21 -20.66 -2.37
C LYS A 381 17.44 -20.34 -1.08
N HIS A 382 16.15 -20.67 -1.01
CA HIS A 382 15.28 -20.41 0.15
C HIS A 382 15.29 -18.95 0.61
N ARG A 383 15.51 -18.03 -0.34
CA ARG A 383 15.63 -16.58 -0.11
C ARG A 383 15.01 -15.81 -1.25
N HIS A 384 14.59 -14.59 -0.97
CA HIS A 384 14.15 -13.60 -1.96
C HIS A 384 15.11 -12.40 -1.98
N LYS A 385 14.99 -11.52 -2.99
CA LYS A 385 15.90 -10.36 -3.15
C LYS A 385 15.95 -9.42 -1.95
N TRP A 386 14.95 -9.48 -1.08
CA TRP A 386 14.82 -8.63 0.11
C TRP A 386 15.39 -9.26 1.41
N GLY A 387 16.19 -10.32 1.31
CA GLY A 387 16.88 -10.91 2.46
C GLY A 387 15.95 -11.57 3.45
N THR A 388 15.98 -11.13 4.71
CA THR A 388 15.21 -11.69 5.84
C THR A 388 13.90 -10.95 6.11
N MET A 389 13.59 -9.89 5.36
CA MET A 389 12.35 -9.15 5.54
C MET A 389 11.14 -10.05 5.25
N ALA A 390 10.22 -10.15 6.21
CA ALA A 390 8.94 -10.80 5.97
C ALA A 390 8.18 -10.04 4.88
N MET A 391 8.07 -10.62 3.69
CA MET A 391 7.26 -10.07 2.61
C MET A 391 5.84 -10.64 2.71
N PRO A 392 4.84 -9.82 3.05
CA PRO A 392 3.45 -10.25 3.00
C PRO A 392 3.09 -10.44 1.52
N LEU A 393 3.18 -11.68 1.04
CA LEU A 393 2.74 -12.10 -0.30
C LEU A 393 1.24 -12.37 -0.24
N PHE A 394 0.52 -11.29 0.05
CA PHE A 394 -0.92 -11.18 0.16
C PHE A 394 -1.51 -10.59 -1.11
#